data_AF-A0A2U1FLC3-F1
#
_entry.id   AF-A0A2U1FLC3-F1
#
_cell.length_a   1.000
_cell.length_b   1.000
_cell.length_c   1.000
_cell.angle_alpha   90.00
_cell.angle_beta   90.00
_cell.angle_gamma   90.00
#
_symmetry.space_group_name_H-M   'P 1'
#
loop_
_entity.id
_entity.type
_entity.pdbx_description
1 polymer ?
#
loop_
_entity_poly.entity_id
_entity_poly.type
_entity_poly.pdbx_seq_one_letter_code
_entity_poly.pdbx_strand_id
1 'polypeptide(L)'
;MTVPFWVWAATIGGIAVLVAIDIWHARSPHEVSFREATLWSVIYIVVAILFGVGLLLFMGVQSGTEYFAGYLVEKSLSVDNLFIFAVILGQFAVPKRHQQKVLLWGVIGALVMRAIFIAIGAAVISAFAFVFVIFGLFLLYTAYTLVKQHGQEPKDMHDNRAVKLVRRFVTVHEDAGDHEGYKDDGKLTARVNGKWGVTPLFIVVAVILSVDLVFALDSIPAIFGITQNAYIVFTANAFALLGLRALYFLLVGLLDRLVHLSYGLAFILAFIGIKLIMLYLHEDVSPAIPEVPTWLSLTVIVVTLAVVTFTSLRSTRQGSLGSGGDGGDAGGDDTAEAEGEGRPPSVGPGGTRPAGSTADAPGAPGAEQSGSRTQS
;
A
#
# COMPACT_ATOMS: atom_id res chain seq x y z
N MET A 1 38.38 -2.89 8.72
CA MET A 1 38.49 -3.87 9.84
C MET A 1 37.52 -5.00 9.57
N THR A 2 37.92 -6.25 9.81
CA THR A 2 37.02 -7.40 9.67
C THR A 2 36.18 -7.53 10.94
N VAL A 3 34.86 -7.33 10.82
CA VAL A 3 33.93 -7.49 11.95
C VAL A 3 33.84 -8.97 12.31
N PRO A 4 34.02 -9.35 13.60
CA PRO A 4 33.97 -10.75 14.02
C PRO A 4 32.64 -11.41 13.66
N PHE A 5 32.68 -12.70 13.30
CA PHE A 5 31.48 -13.46 12.91
C PHE A 5 30.38 -13.45 13.99
N TRP A 6 30.74 -13.48 15.28
CA TRP A 6 29.75 -13.45 16.35
C TRP A 6 28.97 -12.12 16.40
N VAL A 7 29.60 -11.00 16.02
CA VAL A 7 28.93 -9.69 15.94
C VAL A 7 27.91 -9.70 14.80
N TRP A 8 28.29 -10.26 13.65
CA TRP A 8 27.37 -10.50 12.54
C TRP A 8 26.20 -11.37 12.96
N ALA A 9 26.46 -12.53 13.59
CA ALA A 9 25.44 -13.45 14.05
C ALA A 9 24.48 -12.81 15.08
N ALA A 10 25.02 -12.05 16.04
CA ALA A 10 24.22 -11.32 17.02
C ALA A 10 23.35 -10.23 16.36
N THR A 11 23.90 -9.51 15.39
CA THR A 11 23.19 -8.45 14.67
C THR A 11 22.07 -9.01 13.80
N ILE A 12 22.35 -10.05 13.02
CA ILE A 12 21.36 -10.75 12.20
C ILE A 12 20.28 -11.37 13.09
N GLY A 13 20.67 -11.99 14.21
CA GLY A 13 19.72 -12.51 15.20
C GLY A 13 18.81 -11.43 15.77
N GLY A 14 19.36 -10.26 16.11
CA GLY A 14 18.59 -9.10 16.56
C GLY A 14 17.61 -8.59 15.50
N ILE A 15 18.06 -8.45 14.24
CA ILE A 15 17.19 -8.07 13.12
C ILE A 15 16.10 -9.12 12.90
N ALA A 16 16.42 -10.41 12.95
CA ALA A 16 15.45 -11.49 12.81
C ALA A 16 14.39 -11.45 13.92
N VAL A 17 14.76 -11.11 15.15
CA VAL A 17 13.80 -10.88 16.25
C VAL A 17 12.90 -9.68 15.95
N LEU A 18 13.45 -8.56 15.48
CA LEU A 18 12.65 -7.38 15.10
C LEU A 18 11.68 -7.69 13.95
N VAL A 19 12.13 -8.44 12.94
CA VAL A 19 11.27 -8.94 11.85
C VAL A 19 10.21 -9.88 12.39
N ALA A 20 10.55 -10.79 13.31
CA ALA A 20 9.59 -11.69 13.92
C ALA A 20 8.52 -10.93 14.73
N ILE A 21 8.89 -9.85 15.42
CA ILE A 21 7.94 -8.94 16.07
C ILE A 21 7.02 -8.31 15.04
N ASP A 22 7.55 -7.85 13.89
CA ASP A 22 6.73 -7.26 12.82
C ASP A 22 5.75 -8.28 12.21
N ILE A 23 6.20 -9.52 11.97
CA ILE A 23 5.37 -10.64 11.50
C ILE A 23 4.27 -10.95 12.51
N TRP A 24 4.64 -11.07 13.80
CA TRP A 24 3.69 -11.37 14.87
C TRP A 24 2.62 -10.28 14.99
N HIS A 25 3.01 -9.02 14.82
CA HIS A 25 2.07 -7.91 14.83
C HIS A 25 1.18 -7.91 13.56
N ALA A 26 1.72 -8.28 12.40
CA ALA A 26 0.99 -8.36 11.14
C ALA A 26 0.05 -9.58 11.00
N ARG A 27 0.06 -10.52 11.96
CA ARG A 27 -0.78 -11.74 11.91
C ARG A 27 -2.27 -11.48 12.03
N SER A 28 -2.65 -10.31 12.57
CA SER A 28 -4.03 -9.93 12.85
C SER A 28 -4.44 -8.79 11.91
N PRO A 29 -5.13 -9.07 10.79
CA PRO A 29 -5.45 -8.06 9.79
C PRO A 29 -6.42 -7.02 10.38
N HIS A 30 -5.90 -5.83 10.68
CA HIS A 30 -6.67 -4.69 11.17
C HIS A 30 -6.17 -3.43 10.49
N GLU A 31 -6.99 -2.38 10.44
CA GLU A 31 -6.53 -1.08 9.96
C GLU A 31 -5.60 -0.45 11.00
N VAL A 32 -4.36 -0.11 10.59
CA VAL A 32 -3.40 0.55 11.50
C VAL A 32 -3.86 1.96 11.76
N SER A 33 -4.09 2.29 13.03
CA SER A 33 -4.41 3.67 13.40
C SER A 33 -3.19 4.59 13.26
N PHE A 34 -3.40 5.88 12.99
CA PHE A 34 -2.30 6.85 12.91
C PHE A 34 -1.43 6.88 14.17
N ARG A 35 -2.04 6.76 15.36
CA ARG A 35 -1.32 6.75 16.64
C ARG A 35 -0.42 5.52 16.78
N GLU A 36 -0.94 4.37 16.39
CA GLU A 36 -0.20 3.11 16.38
C GLU A 36 0.96 3.17 15.39
N ALA A 37 0.71 3.64 14.16
CA ALA A 37 1.76 3.86 13.15
C ALA A 37 2.87 4.79 13.65
N THR A 38 2.49 5.89 14.32
CA THR A 38 3.44 6.83 14.93
C THR A 38 4.27 6.16 16.02
N LEU A 39 3.62 5.44 16.94
CA LEU A 39 4.30 4.76 18.04
C LEU A 39 5.33 3.74 17.52
N TRP A 40 4.92 2.88 16.59
CA TRP A 40 5.82 1.89 16.00
C TRP A 40 6.96 2.54 15.21
N SER A 41 6.68 3.62 14.48
CA SER A 41 7.73 4.38 13.78
C SER A 41 8.77 4.91 14.75
N VAL A 42 8.35 5.51 15.87
CA VAL A 42 9.25 6.00 16.93
C VAL A 42 10.05 4.86 17.55
N ILE A 43 9.43 3.72 17.85
CA ILE A 43 10.12 2.54 18.41
C ILE A 43 11.26 2.10 17.48
N TYR A 44 10.98 1.92 16.19
CA TYR A 44 12.01 1.49 15.24
C TYR A 44 13.13 2.53 15.06
N ILE A 45 12.81 3.83 15.08
CA ILE A 45 13.81 4.91 15.05
C ILE A 45 14.69 4.85 16.30
N VAL A 46 14.10 4.69 17.50
CA VAL A 46 14.85 4.59 18.76
C VAL A 46 15.77 3.38 18.74
N VAL A 47 15.29 2.22 18.27
CA VAL A 47 16.12 1.01 18.13
C VAL A 47 17.30 1.26 17.19
N ALA A 48 17.07 1.91 16.05
CA ALA A 48 18.13 2.26 15.10
C ALA A 48 19.16 3.23 15.71
N ILE A 49 18.71 4.21 16.51
CA ILE A 49 19.59 5.16 17.21
C ILE A 49 20.41 4.43 18.28
N LEU A 50 19.78 3.59 19.10
CA LEU A 50 20.47 2.82 20.13
C LEU A 50 21.55 1.92 19.52
N PHE A 51 21.27 1.29 18.38
CA PHE A 51 22.27 0.51 17.65
C PHE A 51 23.44 1.39 17.20
N GLY A 52 23.18 2.57 16.61
CA GLY A 52 24.21 3.51 16.19
C GLY A 52 25.05 4.06 17.34
N VAL A 53 24.43 4.34 18.49
CA VAL A 53 25.16 4.70 19.73
C VAL A 53 26.03 3.53 20.18
N GLY A 54 25.53 2.29 20.10
CA GLY A 54 26.35 1.11 20.33
C GLY A 54 27.58 1.06 19.43
N LEU A 55 27.44 1.36 18.14
CA LEU A 55 28.60 1.44 17.23
C LEU A 55 29.58 2.56 17.62
N LEU A 56 29.08 3.74 18.01
CA LEU A 56 29.95 4.83 18.49
C LEU A 56 30.79 4.39 19.70
N LEU A 57 30.18 3.69 20.64
CA LEU A 57 30.83 3.30 21.90
C LEU A 57 31.79 2.11 21.74
N PHE A 58 31.40 1.09 20.95
CA PHE A 58 32.15 -0.17 20.86
C PHE A 58 33.03 -0.29 19.61
N MET A 59 32.69 0.42 18.54
CA MET A 59 33.37 0.35 17.24
C MET A 59 34.04 1.69 16.84
N GLY A 60 33.84 2.73 17.65
CA GLY A 60 34.49 4.03 17.54
C GLY A 60 33.65 5.09 16.82
N VAL A 61 34.09 6.34 16.98
CA VAL A 61 33.37 7.53 16.46
C VAL A 61 33.19 7.47 14.95
N GLN A 62 34.20 7.02 14.22
CA GLN A 62 34.13 6.92 12.76
C GLN A 62 33.00 5.97 12.31
N SER A 63 32.98 4.73 12.82
CA SER A 63 31.99 3.73 12.43
C SER A 63 30.56 4.13 12.82
N GLY A 64 30.38 4.74 13.99
CA GLY A 64 29.06 5.25 14.37
C GLY A 64 28.61 6.44 13.50
N THR A 65 29.53 7.34 13.12
CA THR A 65 29.21 8.45 12.21
C THR A 65 28.86 7.95 10.82
N GLU A 66 29.62 7.01 10.27
CA GLU A 66 29.33 6.33 9.00
C GLU A 66 27.97 5.62 9.05
N TYR A 67 27.65 4.94 10.17
CA TYR A 67 26.33 4.32 10.36
C TYR A 67 25.22 5.37 10.37
N PHE A 68 25.33 6.46 11.13
CA PHE A 68 24.28 7.47 11.20
C PHE A 68 24.09 8.19 9.86
N ALA A 69 25.18 8.56 9.19
CA ALA A 69 25.14 9.15 7.85
C ALA A 69 24.46 8.19 6.87
N GLY A 70 24.88 6.92 6.87
CA GLY A 70 24.31 5.88 6.05
C GLY A 70 22.84 5.61 6.34
N TYR A 71 22.49 5.49 7.62
CA TYR A 71 21.11 5.27 8.07
C TYR A 71 20.22 6.43 7.64
N LEU A 72 20.66 7.68 7.76
CA LEU A 72 19.86 8.84 7.33
C LEU A 72 19.67 8.86 5.81
N VAL A 73 20.71 8.55 5.03
CA VAL A 73 20.60 8.47 3.57
C VAL A 73 19.66 7.35 3.15
N GLU A 74 19.86 6.14 3.66
CA GLU A 74 19.01 4.98 3.39
C GLU A 74 17.57 5.22 3.87
N LYS A 75 17.37 5.83 5.06
CA LYS A 75 16.04 6.13 5.59
C LYS A 75 15.32 7.13 4.70
N SER A 76 16.00 8.20 4.29
CA SER A 76 15.42 9.22 3.41
C SER A 76 15.02 8.65 2.05
N LEU A 77 15.90 7.84 1.44
CA LEU A 77 15.61 7.13 0.19
C LEU A 77 14.46 6.13 0.35
N SER A 78 14.38 5.43 1.49
CA SER A 78 13.30 4.48 1.76
C SER A 78 11.93 5.16 1.94
N VAL A 79 11.89 6.39 2.48
CA VAL A 79 10.65 7.19 2.55
C VAL A 79 10.15 7.53 1.15
N ASP A 80 11.08 7.83 0.24
CA ASP A 80 10.75 8.13 -1.14
C ASP A 80 10.10 6.92 -1.84
N ASN A 81 10.60 5.71 -1.56
CA ASN A 81 10.04 4.46 -2.07
C ASN A 81 8.61 4.20 -1.58
N LEU A 82 8.22 4.70 -0.39
CA LEU A 82 6.87 4.51 0.14
C LEU A 82 5.79 5.17 -0.72
N PHE A 83 6.11 6.25 -1.43
CA PHE A 83 5.17 6.88 -2.36
C PHE A 83 4.80 5.94 -3.49
N ILE A 84 5.81 5.28 -4.06
CA ILE A 84 5.59 4.34 -5.14
C ILE A 84 4.86 3.10 -4.63
N PHE A 85 5.11 2.67 -3.40
CA PHE A 85 4.33 1.59 -2.79
C PHE A 85 2.85 1.98 -2.64
N ALA A 86 2.55 3.21 -2.21
CA ALA A 86 1.17 3.70 -2.09
C ALA A 86 0.47 3.71 -3.45
N VAL A 87 1.17 4.12 -4.50
CA VAL A 87 0.68 4.13 -5.88
C VAL A 87 0.39 2.72 -6.37
N ILE A 88 1.34 1.80 -6.22
CA ILE A 88 1.17 0.40 -6.66
C ILE A 88 -0.01 -0.22 -5.92
N LEU A 89 -0.08 -0.07 -4.60
CA LEU A 89 -1.18 -0.62 -3.80
C LEU A 89 -2.54 -0.04 -4.20
N GLY A 90 -2.61 1.27 -4.49
CA GLY A 90 -3.81 1.92 -5.00
C GLY A 90 -4.19 1.46 -6.41
N GLN A 91 -3.21 1.30 -7.30
CA GLN A 91 -3.40 0.88 -8.69
C GLN A 91 -3.93 -0.55 -8.78
N PHE A 92 -3.46 -1.43 -7.89
CA PHE A 92 -3.96 -2.80 -7.76
C PHE A 92 -5.19 -2.90 -6.84
N ALA A 93 -5.73 -1.76 -6.38
CA ALA A 93 -6.89 -1.65 -5.49
C ALA A 93 -6.78 -2.59 -4.28
N VAL A 94 -5.58 -2.70 -3.68
CA VAL A 94 -5.32 -3.62 -2.57
C VAL A 94 -6.08 -3.13 -1.33
N PRO A 95 -7.02 -3.94 -0.77
CA PRO A 95 -7.78 -3.54 0.40
C PRO A 95 -6.85 -3.21 1.59
N LYS A 96 -7.19 -2.18 2.38
CA LYS A 96 -6.38 -1.70 3.52
C LYS A 96 -5.92 -2.83 4.47
N ARG A 97 -6.79 -3.81 4.75
CA ARG A 97 -6.49 -5.01 5.55
C ARG A 97 -5.35 -5.90 4.99
N HIS A 98 -5.13 -5.88 3.68
CA HIS A 98 -4.10 -6.68 3.01
C HIS A 98 -2.80 -5.92 2.74
N GLN A 99 -2.83 -4.59 2.76
CA GLN A 99 -1.64 -3.75 2.55
C GLN A 99 -0.54 -4.08 3.57
N GLN A 100 -0.91 -4.34 4.83
CA GLN A 100 0.04 -4.76 5.88
C GLN A 100 0.84 -5.98 5.47
N LYS A 101 0.16 -7.01 4.93
CA LYS A 101 0.80 -8.26 4.51
C LYS A 101 1.70 -8.04 3.30
N VAL A 102 1.27 -7.24 2.31
CA VAL A 102 2.10 -6.90 1.17
C VAL A 102 3.39 -6.22 1.61
N LEU A 103 3.27 -5.21 2.48
CA LEU A 103 4.40 -4.43 2.96
C LEU A 103 5.35 -5.26 3.80
N LEU A 104 4.84 -6.15 4.65
CA LEU A 104 5.65 -7.09 5.42
C LEU A 104 6.53 -7.94 4.51
N TRP A 105 5.92 -8.61 3.53
CA TRP A 105 6.66 -9.44 2.57
C TRP A 105 7.59 -8.63 1.67
N GLY A 106 7.18 -7.41 1.32
CA GLY A 106 8.00 -6.43 0.60
C GLY A 106 9.26 -6.06 1.39
N VAL A 107 9.15 -5.73 2.67
CA VAL A 107 10.28 -5.37 3.56
C VAL A 107 11.21 -6.56 3.78
N ILE A 108 10.66 -7.75 4.04
CA ILE A 108 11.47 -8.97 4.21
C ILE A 108 12.22 -9.28 2.91
N GLY A 109 11.54 -9.23 1.77
CA GLY A 109 12.15 -9.44 0.46
C GLY A 109 13.24 -8.40 0.17
N ALA A 110 12.96 -7.12 0.41
CA ALA A 110 13.91 -6.02 0.24
C ALA A 110 15.18 -6.23 1.07
N LEU A 111 15.03 -6.61 2.35
CA LEU A 111 16.16 -6.88 3.23
C LEU A 111 17.04 -8.03 2.70
N VAL A 112 16.42 -9.11 2.20
CA VAL A 112 17.14 -10.24 1.60
C VAL A 112 17.85 -9.82 0.32
N MET A 113 17.16 -9.12 -0.59
CA MET A 113 17.73 -8.64 -1.84
C MET A 113 18.90 -7.70 -1.60
N ARG A 114 18.81 -6.82 -0.61
CA ARG A 114 19.90 -5.91 -0.23
C ARG A 114 21.07 -6.63 0.40
N ALA A 115 20.82 -7.63 1.25
CA ALA A 115 21.90 -8.48 1.76
C ALA A 115 22.65 -9.18 0.61
N ILE A 116 21.92 -9.69 -0.39
CA ILE A 116 22.50 -10.29 -1.59
C ILE A 116 23.35 -9.26 -2.36
N PHE A 117 22.83 -8.07 -2.63
CA PHE A 117 23.60 -7.06 -3.34
C PHE A 117 24.83 -6.56 -2.60
N ILE A 118 24.75 -6.40 -1.28
CA ILE A 118 25.89 -6.01 -0.47
C ILE A 118 26.96 -7.11 -0.51
N ALA A 119 26.55 -8.39 -0.46
CA ALA A 119 27.47 -9.53 -0.54
C ALA A 119 28.14 -9.67 -1.92
N ILE A 120 27.38 -9.43 -2.99
CA ILE A 120 27.90 -9.42 -4.37
C ILE A 120 28.77 -8.18 -4.64
N GLY A 121 28.51 -7.08 -3.92
CA GLY A 121 29.19 -5.80 -4.07
C GLY A 121 28.65 -4.96 -5.22
N ALA A 122 29.14 -3.72 -5.33
CA ALA A 122 28.69 -2.75 -6.34
C ALA A 122 28.99 -3.15 -7.80
N ALA A 123 29.82 -4.18 -8.02
CA ALA A 123 30.28 -4.59 -9.36
C ALA A 123 29.17 -5.13 -10.29
N VAL A 124 27.98 -5.44 -9.77
CA VAL A 124 26.85 -5.95 -10.58
C VAL A 124 25.93 -4.84 -11.10
N ILE A 125 26.07 -3.60 -10.61
CA ILE A 125 25.11 -2.51 -10.85
C ILE A 125 25.13 -2.04 -12.32
N SER A 126 26.28 -2.09 -13.00
CA SER A 126 26.41 -1.64 -14.40
C SER A 126 25.70 -2.54 -15.41
N ALA A 127 25.38 -3.80 -15.07
CA ALA A 127 24.74 -4.73 -16.02
C ALA A 127 23.22 -4.53 -16.18
N PHE A 128 22.60 -3.69 -15.34
CA PHE A 128 21.14 -3.56 -15.27
C PHE A 128 20.60 -2.14 -15.49
N ALA A 129 21.42 -1.21 -15.98
CA ALA A 129 21.04 0.20 -16.14
C ALA A 129 19.81 0.40 -17.05
N PHE A 130 19.62 -0.41 -18.10
CA PHE A 130 18.43 -0.35 -18.96
C PHE A 130 17.10 -0.53 -18.19
N VAL A 131 17.11 -1.24 -17.05
CA VAL A 131 15.91 -1.43 -16.21
C VAL A 131 15.37 -0.09 -15.70
N PHE A 132 16.24 0.91 -15.49
CA PHE A 132 15.82 2.25 -15.09
C PHE A 132 14.91 2.91 -16.13
N VAL A 133 15.14 2.69 -17.42
CA VAL A 133 14.31 3.25 -18.49
C VAL A 133 12.92 2.63 -18.48
N ILE A 134 12.84 1.29 -18.39
CA ILE A 134 11.56 0.58 -18.30
C ILE A 134 10.75 1.10 -17.12
N PHE A 135 11.39 1.19 -15.95
CA PHE A 135 10.72 1.62 -14.74
C PHE A 135 10.35 3.10 -14.78
N GLY A 136 11.22 3.96 -15.31
CA GLY A 136 10.93 5.38 -15.49
C GLY A 136 9.75 5.63 -16.43
N LEU A 137 9.67 4.90 -17.54
CA LEU A 137 8.51 4.95 -18.45
C LEU A 137 7.22 4.46 -17.77
N PHE A 138 7.32 3.40 -16.95
CA PHE A 138 6.19 2.90 -16.17
C PHE A 138 5.69 3.94 -15.15
N LEU A 139 6.58 4.66 -14.47
CA LEU A 139 6.22 5.73 -13.53
C LEU A 139 5.57 6.92 -14.25
N LEU A 140 6.09 7.32 -15.41
CA LEU A 140 5.49 8.39 -16.23
C LEU A 140 4.07 8.03 -16.70
N TYR A 141 3.87 6.78 -17.12
CA TYR A 141 2.54 6.28 -17.48
C TYR A 141 1.57 6.31 -16.28
N THR A 142 2.05 5.92 -15.10
CA THR A 142 1.24 5.92 -13.87
C THR A 142 0.91 7.34 -13.41
N ALA A 143 1.86 8.27 -13.50
CA ALA A 143 1.64 9.69 -13.22
C ALA A 143 0.53 10.27 -14.12
N TYR A 144 0.61 10.02 -15.43
CA TYR A 144 -0.41 10.45 -16.39
C TYR A 144 -1.78 9.86 -16.08
N THR A 145 -1.83 8.56 -15.77
CA THR A 145 -3.07 7.85 -15.44
C THR A 145 -3.72 8.41 -14.18
N LEU A 146 -2.91 8.72 -13.15
CA LEU A 146 -3.39 9.24 -11.87
C LEU A 146 -4.00 10.64 -12.01
N VAL A 147 -3.42 11.52 -12.83
CA VAL A 147 -4.01 12.84 -13.13
C VAL A 147 -5.33 12.69 -13.89
N LYS A 148 -5.38 11.78 -14.85
CA LYS A 148 -6.58 11.57 -15.70
C LYS A 148 -7.77 11.01 -14.93
N GLN A 149 -7.52 10.23 -13.88
CA GLN A 149 -8.57 9.63 -13.04
C GLN A 149 -9.08 10.57 -11.94
N HIS A 150 -8.40 11.69 -11.68
CA HIS A 150 -8.83 12.65 -10.68
C HIS A 150 -10.08 13.42 -11.17
N GLY A 151 -11.17 13.37 -10.39
CA GLY A 151 -12.43 14.06 -10.69
C GLY A 151 -13.47 13.27 -11.50
N GLN A 152 -13.22 11.98 -11.78
CA GLN A 152 -14.28 11.06 -12.25
C GLN A 152 -14.86 10.31 -11.05
N GLU A 153 -16.17 10.02 -11.07
CA GLU A 153 -16.74 9.06 -10.11
C GLU A 153 -15.92 7.77 -10.15
N PRO A 154 -15.73 7.08 -9.01
CA PRO A 154 -14.95 5.85 -8.93
C PRO A 154 -15.60 4.81 -9.84
N LYS A 155 -15.19 4.80 -11.09
CA LYS A 155 -15.55 3.78 -12.06
C LYS A 155 -15.01 2.50 -11.47
N ASP A 156 -15.86 1.49 -11.31
CA ASP A 156 -15.46 0.15 -10.87
C ASP A 156 -14.14 -0.20 -11.57
N MET A 157 -13.06 -0.18 -10.79
CA MET A 157 -11.67 -0.18 -11.25
C MET A 157 -11.26 -1.59 -11.70
N HIS A 158 -12.17 -2.31 -12.34
CA HIS A 158 -12.00 -3.65 -12.89
C HIS A 158 -11.27 -3.65 -14.25
N ASP A 159 -10.95 -2.48 -14.81
CA ASP A 159 -10.37 -2.36 -16.15
C ASP A 159 -8.93 -1.79 -16.15
N ASN A 160 -8.15 -2.09 -15.12
CA ASN A 160 -6.76 -1.66 -15.10
C ASN A 160 -5.93 -2.57 -16.03
N ARG A 161 -5.38 -2.00 -17.11
CA ARG A 161 -4.50 -2.71 -18.07
C ARG A 161 -3.32 -3.39 -17.40
N ALA A 162 -2.82 -2.85 -16.28
CA ALA A 162 -1.78 -3.48 -15.47
C ALA A 162 -2.22 -4.83 -14.90
N VAL A 163 -3.47 -4.92 -14.41
CA VAL A 163 -4.07 -6.16 -13.92
C VAL A 163 -4.26 -7.15 -15.07
N LYS A 164 -4.71 -6.70 -16.25
CA LYS A 164 -4.82 -7.54 -17.46
C LYS A 164 -3.47 -8.03 -18.00
N LEU A 165 -2.43 -7.20 -17.93
CA LEU A 165 -1.09 -7.55 -18.40
C LEU A 165 -0.46 -8.63 -17.51
N VAL A 166 -0.60 -8.51 -16.19
CA VAL A 166 -0.13 -9.57 -15.30
C VAL A 166 -0.99 -10.84 -15.41
N ARG A 167 -2.31 -10.71 -15.58
CA ARG A 167 -3.21 -11.85 -15.89
C ARG A 167 -2.82 -12.61 -17.17
N ARG A 168 -2.10 -11.98 -18.10
CA ARG A 168 -1.65 -12.61 -19.34
C ARG A 168 -0.40 -13.48 -19.15
N PHE A 169 0.45 -13.13 -18.19
CA PHE A 169 1.70 -13.85 -17.91
C PHE A 169 1.59 -14.82 -16.73
N VAL A 170 0.52 -14.70 -15.94
CA VAL A 170 0.33 -15.47 -14.71
C VAL A 170 -1.12 -15.96 -14.66
N THR A 171 -1.32 -17.26 -14.43
CA THR A 171 -2.65 -17.82 -14.22
C THR A 171 -3.19 -17.35 -12.87
N VAL A 172 -3.84 -16.18 -12.87
CA VAL A 172 -4.56 -15.64 -11.71
C VAL A 172 -5.90 -16.37 -11.63
N HIS A 173 -6.10 -17.16 -10.59
CA HIS A 173 -7.39 -17.79 -10.33
C HIS A 173 -8.23 -16.84 -9.48
N GLU A 174 -9.21 -16.19 -10.12
CA GLU A 174 -10.37 -15.60 -9.45
C GLU A 174 -11.45 -16.68 -9.47
N ASP A 175 -11.85 -17.17 -8.29
CA ASP A 175 -13.13 -17.88 -8.22
C ASP A 175 -14.23 -16.87 -8.53
N ALA A 176 -14.99 -17.17 -9.58
CA ALA A 176 -16.06 -16.33 -10.10
C ALA A 176 -17.16 -16.18 -9.05
N GLY A 177 -17.40 -14.95 -8.64
CA GLY A 177 -18.51 -14.56 -7.78
C GLY A 177 -18.38 -13.09 -7.44
N ASP A 178 -19.40 -12.32 -7.80
CA ASP A 178 -19.47 -10.88 -7.62
C ASP A 178 -18.97 -10.46 -6.21
N HIS A 179 -18.07 -9.47 -6.20
CA HIS A 179 -17.52 -8.75 -5.03
C HIS A 179 -16.38 -9.38 -4.21
N GLU A 180 -15.82 -10.56 -4.54
CA GLU A 180 -14.85 -11.19 -3.62
C GLU A 180 -13.57 -11.78 -4.27
N GLY A 181 -12.79 -10.95 -4.96
CA GLY A 181 -11.44 -11.32 -5.44
C GLY A 181 -10.35 -11.48 -4.34
N TYR A 182 -10.71 -11.22 -3.07
CA TYR A 182 -9.83 -11.30 -1.90
C TYR A 182 -10.46 -12.12 -0.77
N LYS A 183 -11.09 -13.24 -1.13
CA LYS A 183 -11.77 -14.16 -0.19
C LYS A 183 -10.78 -15.01 0.63
N ASP A 184 -9.56 -15.20 0.12
CA ASP A 184 -8.58 -16.14 0.70
C ASP A 184 -7.55 -15.40 1.59
N ASP A 185 -7.99 -14.90 2.75
CA ASP A 185 -7.20 -14.56 3.96
C ASP A 185 -5.76 -14.03 3.81
N GLY A 186 -5.46 -13.28 2.75
CA GLY A 186 -4.11 -12.80 2.43
C GLY A 186 -3.05 -13.90 2.24
N LYS A 187 -3.43 -15.08 1.75
CA LYS A 187 -2.46 -16.11 1.33
C LYS A 187 -1.76 -15.64 0.05
N LEU A 188 -0.42 -15.79 -0.03
CA LEU A 188 0.34 -15.44 -1.23
C LEU A 188 0.18 -16.49 -2.34
N THR A 189 -0.03 -17.74 -1.95
CA THR A 189 -0.25 -18.88 -2.86
C THR A 189 -1.53 -19.59 -2.46
N ALA A 190 -2.36 -19.94 -3.44
CA ALA A 190 -3.58 -20.70 -3.22
C ALA A 190 -3.48 -22.04 -3.98
N ARG A 191 -3.95 -23.11 -3.34
CA ARG A 191 -4.07 -24.43 -3.98
C ARG A 191 -5.55 -24.67 -4.27
N VAL A 192 -5.94 -24.48 -5.54
CA VAL A 192 -7.30 -24.71 -6.02
C VAL A 192 -7.23 -25.81 -7.09
N ASN A 193 -8.04 -26.87 -6.95
CA ASN A 193 -8.05 -28.04 -7.84
C ASN A 193 -6.69 -28.75 -8.01
N GLY A 194 -5.93 -28.91 -6.92
CA GLY A 194 -4.72 -29.75 -6.89
C GLY A 194 -3.45 -29.14 -7.53
N LYS A 195 -3.55 -27.99 -8.22
CA LYS A 195 -2.43 -27.27 -8.82
C LYS A 195 -2.07 -26.02 -7.99
N TRP A 196 -0.79 -25.68 -7.95
CA TRP A 196 -0.31 -24.46 -7.28
C TRP A 196 -0.57 -23.24 -8.17
N GLY A 197 -1.30 -22.26 -7.65
CA GLY A 197 -1.52 -20.96 -8.28
C GLY A 197 -0.99 -19.82 -7.41
N VAL A 198 -0.69 -18.68 -8.03
CA VAL A 198 -0.30 -17.44 -7.34
C VAL A 198 -1.49 -16.50 -7.25
N THR A 199 -1.63 -15.86 -6.10
CA THR A 199 -2.72 -14.90 -5.84
C THR A 199 -2.40 -13.51 -6.41
N PRO A 200 -3.41 -12.65 -6.63
CA PRO A 200 -3.18 -11.24 -6.94
C PRO A 200 -2.25 -10.54 -5.94
N LEU A 201 -2.31 -10.91 -4.65
CA LEU A 201 -1.44 -10.36 -3.61
C LEU A 201 0.04 -10.66 -3.85
N PHE A 202 0.37 -11.86 -4.32
CA PHE A 202 1.73 -12.24 -4.66
C PHE A 202 2.29 -11.41 -5.81
N ILE A 203 1.48 -11.15 -6.83
CA ILE A 203 1.86 -10.27 -7.95
C ILE A 203 2.24 -8.89 -7.42
N VAL A 204 1.43 -8.32 -6.53
CA VAL A 204 1.70 -6.99 -5.97
C VAL A 204 3.00 -6.99 -5.15
N VAL A 205 3.23 -8.02 -4.33
CA VAL A 205 4.49 -8.20 -3.60
C VAL A 205 5.68 -8.28 -4.57
N ALA A 206 5.57 -9.06 -5.64
CA ALA A 206 6.63 -9.21 -6.63
C ALA A 206 6.92 -7.88 -7.36
N VAL A 207 5.89 -7.09 -7.69
CA VAL A 207 6.07 -5.76 -8.29
C VAL A 207 6.78 -4.84 -7.29
N ILE A 208 6.33 -4.77 -6.03
CA ILE A 208 6.99 -3.97 -4.99
C ILE A 208 8.45 -4.38 -4.79
N LEU A 209 8.74 -5.67 -4.77
CA LEU A 209 10.11 -6.17 -4.64
C LEU A 209 10.97 -5.80 -5.86
N SER A 210 10.38 -5.84 -7.06
CA SER A 210 11.05 -5.41 -8.29
C SER A 210 11.34 -3.91 -8.31
N VAL A 211 10.43 -3.12 -7.76
CA VAL A 211 10.62 -1.67 -7.60
C VAL A 211 11.73 -1.37 -6.59
N ASP A 212 11.72 -2.03 -5.43
CA ASP A 212 12.78 -1.86 -4.43
C ASP A 212 14.14 -2.27 -4.98
N LEU A 213 14.18 -3.37 -5.76
CA LEU A 213 15.36 -3.82 -6.49
C LEU A 213 15.94 -2.72 -7.39
N VAL A 214 15.09 -1.99 -8.13
CA VAL A 214 15.53 -0.86 -8.96
C VAL A 214 16.03 0.30 -8.08
N PHE A 215 15.36 0.61 -6.97
CA PHE A 215 15.82 1.66 -6.04
C PHE A 215 17.10 1.30 -5.28
N ALA A 216 17.36 0.01 -5.08
CA ALA A 216 18.62 -0.46 -4.53
C ALA A 216 19.79 -0.05 -5.42
N LEU A 217 19.61 0.07 -6.74
CA LEU A 217 20.67 0.50 -7.66
C LEU A 217 21.08 1.97 -7.48
N ASP A 218 20.20 2.84 -6.98
CA ASP A 218 20.53 4.25 -6.66
C ASP A 218 21.05 4.38 -5.21
N SER A 219 20.45 3.64 -4.28
CA SER A 219 20.81 3.71 -2.86
C SER A 219 22.12 2.98 -2.52
N ILE A 220 22.45 1.88 -3.20
CA ILE A 220 23.66 1.10 -2.92
C ILE A 220 24.95 1.87 -3.25
N PRO A 221 25.11 2.51 -4.43
CA PRO A 221 26.27 3.36 -4.69
C PRO A 221 26.36 4.52 -3.69
N ALA A 222 25.22 5.12 -3.31
CA ALA A 222 25.18 6.22 -2.36
C ALA A 222 25.73 5.81 -0.98
N ILE A 223 25.32 4.66 -0.44
CA ILE A 223 25.81 4.18 0.86
C ILE A 223 27.26 3.71 0.80
N PHE A 224 27.69 3.08 -0.30
CA PHE A 224 29.10 2.74 -0.51
C PHE A 224 29.98 3.99 -0.65
N GLY A 225 29.44 5.10 -1.16
CA GLY A 225 30.10 6.41 -1.15
C GLY A 225 30.38 6.97 0.25
N ILE A 226 29.62 6.54 1.26
CA ILE A 226 29.80 6.93 2.67
C ILE A 226 30.79 5.98 3.36
N THR A 227 30.62 4.67 3.17
CA THR A 227 31.47 3.66 3.82
C THR A 227 31.62 2.41 2.97
N GLN A 228 32.83 1.89 2.96
CA GLN A 228 33.15 0.60 2.32
C GLN A 228 33.04 -0.58 3.29
N ASN A 229 32.66 -0.32 4.55
CA ASN A 229 32.47 -1.37 5.54
C ASN A 229 31.10 -2.04 5.33
N ALA A 230 31.11 -3.23 4.72
CA ALA A 230 29.91 -4.01 4.44
C ALA A 230 29.00 -4.24 5.65
N TYR A 231 29.56 -4.33 6.87
CA TYR A 231 28.75 -4.43 8.09
C TYR A 231 27.96 -3.15 8.38
N ILE A 232 28.59 -1.99 8.21
CA ILE A 232 27.92 -0.70 8.41
C ILE A 232 26.87 -0.48 7.31
N VAL A 233 27.21 -0.78 6.05
CA VAL A 233 26.27 -0.72 4.92
C VAL A 233 25.04 -1.59 5.18
N PHE A 234 25.24 -2.86 5.57
CA PHE A 234 24.16 -3.79 5.87
C PHE A 234 23.29 -3.31 7.03
N THR A 235 23.90 -2.90 8.14
CA THR A 235 23.16 -2.49 9.34
C THR A 235 22.39 -1.20 9.14
N ALA A 236 23.02 -0.16 8.57
CA ALA A 236 22.37 1.10 8.24
C ALA A 236 21.14 0.88 7.37
N ASN A 237 21.28 0.05 6.33
CA ASN A 237 20.18 -0.26 5.45
C ASN A 237 19.09 -1.11 6.13
N ALA A 238 19.46 -2.15 6.86
CA ALA A 238 18.49 -3.00 7.56
C ALA A 238 17.64 -2.18 8.54
N PHE A 239 18.27 -1.35 9.37
CA PHE A 239 17.55 -0.48 10.31
C PHE A 239 16.73 0.62 9.61
N ALA A 240 17.15 1.09 8.43
CA ALA A 240 16.36 2.01 7.62
C ALA A 240 15.08 1.35 7.09
N LEU A 241 15.15 0.10 6.63
CA LEU A 241 14.00 -0.67 6.15
C LEU A 241 13.06 -1.11 7.30
N LEU A 242 13.60 -1.38 8.48
CA LEU A 242 12.79 -1.68 9.66
C LEU A 242 11.86 -0.49 9.99
N GLY A 243 10.60 -0.80 10.28
CA GLY A 243 9.56 0.20 10.51
C GLY A 243 8.99 0.88 9.27
N LEU A 244 9.37 0.47 8.06
CA LEU A 244 8.76 0.98 6.81
C LEU A 244 7.25 0.76 6.77
N ARG A 245 6.76 -0.38 7.26
CA ARG A 245 5.32 -0.65 7.37
C ARG A 245 4.62 0.42 8.22
N ALA A 246 5.17 0.75 9.38
CA ALA A 246 4.61 1.79 10.25
C ALA A 246 4.67 3.16 9.57
N LEU A 247 5.78 3.47 8.90
CA LEU A 247 5.94 4.72 8.18
C LEU A 247 5.00 4.84 6.98
N TYR A 248 4.68 3.74 6.30
CA TYR A 248 3.68 3.69 5.24
C TYR A 248 2.29 4.06 5.76
N PHE A 249 1.85 3.47 6.89
CA PHE A 249 0.54 3.80 7.45
C PHE A 249 0.49 5.20 8.03
N LEU A 250 1.60 5.69 8.54
CA LEU A 250 1.74 7.10 8.90
C LEU A 250 1.54 7.95 7.65
N LEU A 251 2.32 7.71 6.59
CA LEU A 251 2.23 8.40 5.31
C LEU A 251 0.79 8.38 4.79
N VAL A 252 0.19 7.21 4.56
CA VAL A 252 -1.19 7.08 4.07
C VAL A 252 -2.20 7.78 4.99
N GLY A 253 -2.02 7.72 6.31
CA GLY A 253 -2.86 8.45 7.25
C GLY A 253 -2.74 9.98 7.16
N LEU A 254 -1.57 10.51 6.79
CA LEU A 254 -1.41 11.92 6.39
C LEU A 254 -2.07 12.17 5.03
N LEU A 255 -1.84 11.27 4.06
CA LEU A 255 -2.30 11.37 2.67
C LEU A 255 -3.84 11.39 2.57
N ASP A 256 -4.56 10.56 3.34
CA ASP A 256 -6.04 10.49 3.37
C ASP A 256 -6.68 11.83 3.79
N ARG A 257 -5.92 12.75 4.40
CA ARG A 257 -6.39 14.09 4.79
C ARG A 257 -6.14 15.15 3.73
N LEU A 258 -5.52 14.78 2.59
CA LEU A 258 -5.09 15.70 1.56
C LEU A 258 -5.98 15.61 0.29
N VAL A 259 -6.74 16.67 0.01
CA VAL A 259 -7.68 16.79 -1.13
C VAL A 259 -6.94 16.79 -2.48
N HIS A 260 -5.79 17.45 -2.56
CA HIS A 260 -5.01 17.59 -3.80
C HIS A 260 -3.96 16.49 -3.99
N LEU A 261 -4.13 15.36 -3.30
CA LEU A 261 -3.08 14.36 -3.20
C LEU A 261 -2.71 13.72 -4.54
N SER A 262 -3.70 13.39 -5.37
CA SER A 262 -3.47 12.73 -6.66
C SER A 262 -2.53 13.54 -7.55
N TYR A 263 -2.61 14.88 -7.50
CA TYR A 263 -1.71 15.76 -8.24
C TYR A 263 -0.30 15.76 -7.67
N GLY A 264 -0.16 15.82 -6.34
CA GLY A 264 1.14 15.73 -5.67
C GLY A 264 1.86 14.42 -5.98
N LEU A 265 1.13 13.32 -5.88
CA LEU A 265 1.64 11.97 -6.15
C LEU A 265 2.00 11.80 -7.63
N ALA A 266 1.18 12.30 -8.56
CA ALA A 266 1.49 12.27 -9.99
C ALA A 266 2.74 13.08 -10.33
N PHE A 267 2.91 14.26 -9.73
CA PHE A 267 4.10 15.07 -9.92
C PHE A 267 5.36 14.34 -9.44
N ILE A 268 5.32 13.78 -8.22
CA ILE A 268 6.44 13.00 -7.66
C ILE A 268 6.78 11.81 -8.57
N LEU A 269 5.77 11.06 -9.03
CA LEU A 269 5.96 9.93 -9.95
C LEU A 269 6.60 10.34 -11.27
N ALA A 270 6.13 11.44 -11.87
CA ALA A 270 6.71 11.95 -13.11
C ALA A 270 8.16 12.39 -12.90
N PHE A 271 8.44 13.09 -11.79
CA PHE A 271 9.78 13.54 -11.45
C PHE A 271 10.74 12.35 -11.24
N ILE A 272 10.36 11.35 -10.45
CA ILE A 272 11.18 10.14 -10.23
C ILE A 272 11.36 9.38 -11.56
N GLY A 273 10.30 9.25 -12.36
CA GLY A 273 10.38 8.56 -13.66
C GLY A 273 11.37 9.23 -14.62
N ILE A 274 11.37 10.56 -14.68
CA ILE A 274 12.34 11.34 -15.46
C ILE A 274 13.76 11.16 -14.90
N LYS A 275 13.93 11.24 -13.57
CA LYS A 275 15.22 11.02 -12.90
C LYS A 275 15.83 9.68 -13.31
N LEU A 276 15.07 8.60 -13.28
CA LEU A 276 15.56 7.26 -13.62
C LEU A 276 15.98 7.15 -15.10
N ILE A 277 15.24 7.78 -16.01
CA ILE A 277 15.61 7.82 -17.42
C ILE A 277 16.89 8.66 -17.61
N MET A 278 17.02 9.81 -16.92
CA MET A 278 18.24 10.63 -16.98
C MET A 278 19.46 9.90 -16.42
N LEU A 279 19.29 9.12 -15.34
CA LEU A 279 20.37 8.31 -14.77
C LEU A 279 20.92 7.31 -15.80
N TYR A 280 20.05 6.57 -16.47
CA TYR A 280 20.45 5.67 -17.57
C TYR A 280 21.16 6.43 -18.69
N LEU A 281 20.64 7.59 -19.09
CA LEU A 281 21.22 8.39 -20.15
C LEU A 281 22.62 8.92 -19.77
N HIS A 282 22.84 9.29 -18.50
CA HIS A 282 24.14 9.75 -18.00
C HIS A 282 25.19 8.62 -18.02
N GLU A 283 24.82 7.44 -17.50
CA GLU A 283 25.72 6.30 -17.35
C GLU A 283 26.03 5.61 -18.69
N ASP A 284 25.01 5.33 -19.52
CA ASP A 284 25.16 4.48 -20.71
C ASP A 284 25.25 5.24 -22.04
N VAL A 285 24.76 6.49 -22.11
CA VAL A 285 24.72 7.25 -23.39
C VAL A 285 25.78 8.35 -23.44
N SER A 286 25.78 9.26 -22.47
CA SER A 286 26.77 10.33 -22.42
C SER A 286 26.86 10.98 -21.03
N PRO A 287 28.07 11.11 -20.46
CA PRO A 287 28.29 11.85 -19.21
C PRO A 287 27.93 13.35 -19.30
N ALA A 288 27.70 13.87 -20.52
CA ALA A 288 27.27 15.26 -20.72
C ALA A 288 25.83 15.53 -20.26
N ILE A 289 25.04 14.49 -20.03
CA ILE A 289 23.65 14.59 -19.57
C ILE A 289 23.67 14.81 -18.06
N PRO A 290 23.07 15.88 -17.50
CA PRO A 290 23.13 16.11 -16.05
C PRO A 290 22.44 15.00 -15.25
N GLU A 291 23.12 14.47 -14.24
CA GLU A 291 22.47 13.62 -13.23
C GLU A 291 21.65 14.48 -12.26
N VAL A 292 20.55 13.92 -11.74
CA VAL A 292 19.74 14.57 -10.70
C VAL A 292 20.26 14.10 -9.34
N PRO A 293 20.90 14.97 -8.54
CA PRO A 293 21.45 14.56 -7.26
C PRO A 293 20.35 14.11 -6.30
N THR A 294 20.66 13.14 -5.45
CA THR A 294 19.71 12.61 -4.45
C THR A 294 19.15 13.69 -3.53
N TRP A 295 19.97 14.64 -3.08
CA TRP A 295 19.51 15.75 -2.23
C TRP A 295 18.49 16.65 -2.94
N LEU A 296 18.64 16.85 -4.26
CA LEU A 296 17.70 17.63 -5.06
C LEU A 296 16.38 16.88 -5.18
N SER A 297 16.43 15.56 -5.40
CA SER A 297 15.24 14.68 -5.41
C SER A 297 14.46 14.82 -4.11
N LEU A 298 15.12 14.61 -2.98
CA LEU A 298 14.50 14.72 -1.65
C LEU A 298 13.90 16.12 -1.42
N THR A 299 14.60 17.17 -1.84
CA THR A 299 14.10 18.55 -1.74
C THR A 299 12.81 18.73 -2.55
N VAL A 300 12.79 18.25 -3.80
CA VAL A 300 11.60 18.33 -4.66
C VAL A 300 10.43 17.58 -4.03
N ILE A 301 10.62 16.35 -3.57
CA ILE A 301 9.57 15.57 -2.92
C ILE A 301 9.04 16.26 -1.66
N VAL A 302 9.93 16.72 -0.77
CA VAL A 302 9.53 17.43 0.47
C VAL A 302 8.77 18.71 0.14
N VAL A 303 9.24 19.51 -0.82
CA VAL A 303 8.57 20.74 -1.25
C VAL A 303 7.21 20.43 -1.85
N THR A 304 7.09 19.43 -2.73
CA THR A 304 5.81 19.02 -3.31
C THR A 304 4.84 18.60 -2.22
N LEU A 305 5.27 17.81 -1.24
CA LEU A 305 4.42 17.41 -0.11
C LEU A 305 4.03 18.60 0.76
N ALA A 306 4.95 19.51 1.04
CA ALA A 306 4.66 20.72 1.80
C ALA A 306 3.62 21.58 1.08
N VAL A 307 3.76 21.77 -0.23
CA VAL A 307 2.81 22.51 -1.08
C VAL A 307 1.45 21.82 -1.08
N VAL A 308 1.39 20.51 -1.34
CA VAL A 308 0.13 19.72 -1.38
C VAL A 308 -0.55 19.70 -0.01
N THR A 309 0.24 19.58 1.05
CA THR A 309 -0.27 19.63 2.44
C THR A 309 -0.85 21.00 2.73
N PHE A 310 -0.13 22.07 2.42
CA PHE A 310 -0.56 23.44 2.67
C PHE A 310 -1.80 23.82 1.85
N THR A 311 -1.82 23.54 0.55
CA THR A 311 -2.96 23.82 -0.34
C THR A 311 -4.19 23.03 0.08
N SER A 312 -4.01 21.77 0.48
CA SER A 312 -5.12 20.96 1.00
C SER A 312 -5.69 21.49 2.31
N LEU A 313 -4.85 21.78 3.30
CA LEU A 313 -5.31 22.31 4.59
C LEU A 313 -6.04 23.65 4.44
N ARG A 314 -5.59 24.50 3.51
CA ARG A 314 -6.26 25.76 3.18
C ARG A 314 -7.64 25.53 2.55
N SER A 315 -7.75 24.57 1.63
CA SER A 315 -9.02 24.21 0.98
C SER A 315 -10.04 23.65 1.99
N THR A 316 -9.62 22.76 2.90
CA THR A 316 -10.48 22.22 3.96
C THR A 316 -10.96 23.30 4.94
N ARG A 317 -10.15 24.32 5.24
CA ARG A 317 -10.55 25.47 6.07
C ARG A 317 -11.53 26.42 5.38
N GLN A 318 -11.40 26.64 4.08
CA GLN A 318 -12.33 27.51 3.35
C GLN A 318 -13.72 26.88 3.18
N GLY A 319 -13.82 25.55 3.06
CA GLY A 319 -15.09 24.84 3.05
C GLY A 319 -15.91 24.98 4.33
N SER A 320 -15.28 25.17 5.49
CA SER A 320 -16.00 25.35 6.77
C SER A 320 -16.41 26.81 7.06
N LEU A 321 -15.87 27.79 6.32
CA LEU A 321 -16.22 29.20 6.47
C LEU A 321 -17.29 29.66 5.46
N GLY A 322 -17.53 28.89 4.40
CA GLY A 322 -18.55 29.17 3.38
C GLY A 322 -19.95 28.61 3.66
N SER A 323 -20.14 27.91 4.79
CA SER A 323 -21.43 27.29 5.15
C SER A 323 -22.04 27.86 6.44
N GLY A 324 -21.54 29.01 6.91
CA GLY A 324 -22.00 29.70 8.12
C GLY A 324 -22.82 30.98 7.88
N GLY A 325 -23.34 31.18 6.67
CA GLY A 325 -24.02 32.43 6.31
C GLY A 325 -24.97 32.26 5.15
N ASP A 326 -25.99 31.42 5.30
CA ASP A 326 -27.29 31.66 4.67
C ASP A 326 -28.38 30.98 5.50
N GLY A 327 -28.86 31.71 6.49
CA GLY A 327 -29.95 31.33 7.36
C GLY A 327 -30.67 32.59 7.77
N GLY A 328 -31.67 33.00 6.97
CA GLY A 328 -32.49 34.16 7.28
C GLY A 328 -33.35 34.65 6.11
N ASP A 329 -34.49 34.00 5.94
CA ASP A 329 -35.80 34.62 5.66
C ASP A 329 -36.03 35.36 4.33
N ALA A 330 -36.85 34.73 3.47
CA ALA A 330 -37.89 35.43 2.72
C ALA A 330 -38.97 34.44 2.24
N GLY A 331 -40.09 34.43 2.95
CA GLY A 331 -41.45 34.53 2.39
C GLY A 331 -41.91 33.46 1.40
N GLY A 332 -42.76 32.56 1.88
CA GLY A 332 -43.59 31.73 1.02
C GLY A 332 -44.71 32.51 0.34
N ASP A 333 -45.03 32.11 -0.89
CA ASP A 333 -46.38 32.12 -1.44
C ASP A 333 -46.38 31.19 -2.66
N ASP A 334 -47.13 30.09 -2.61
CA ASP A 334 -47.49 29.29 -3.79
C ASP A 334 -48.73 28.46 -3.44
N THR A 335 -49.86 29.15 -3.32
CA THR A 335 -51.19 28.54 -3.48
C THR A 335 -51.70 28.80 -4.88
N ALA A 336 -51.75 27.76 -5.71
CA ALA A 336 -52.60 27.70 -6.89
C ALA A 336 -53.23 26.30 -6.97
N GLU A 337 -54.31 26.11 -6.22
CA GLU A 337 -55.24 24.99 -6.41
C GLU A 337 -56.10 25.23 -7.64
N ALA A 338 -56.14 24.24 -8.53
CA ALA A 338 -57.05 24.18 -9.66
C ALA A 338 -58.33 23.43 -9.25
N GLU A 339 -59.47 24.11 -9.34
CA GLU A 339 -60.81 23.50 -9.27
C GLU A 339 -61.20 22.89 -10.63
N GLY A 340 -61.91 21.75 -10.60
CA GLY A 340 -62.51 21.16 -11.81
C GLY A 340 -63.05 19.72 -11.68
N GLU A 341 -64.16 19.58 -10.94
CA GLU A 341 -65.30 18.66 -11.10
C GLU A 341 -65.15 17.18 -11.56
N GLY A 342 -65.75 16.26 -10.78
CA GLY A 342 -66.17 14.93 -11.24
C GLY A 342 -66.65 13.97 -10.12
N ARG A 343 -67.97 13.82 -9.96
CA ARG A 343 -68.72 13.02 -8.95
C ARG A 343 -68.38 11.49 -8.90
N PRO A 344 -68.74 10.77 -7.81
CA PRO A 344 -68.33 9.39 -7.51
C PRO A 344 -69.36 8.34 -7.95
N PRO A 345 -69.09 7.03 -7.74
CA PRO A 345 -70.05 6.30 -6.92
C PRO A 345 -69.47 5.29 -5.91
N SER A 346 -70.29 5.11 -4.88
CA SER A 346 -70.32 4.17 -3.77
C SER A 346 -70.21 2.67 -4.12
N VAL A 347 -69.45 1.91 -3.33
CA VAL A 347 -69.81 0.55 -2.86
C VAL A 347 -69.14 0.28 -1.50
N GLY A 348 -69.95 -0.07 -0.49
CA GLY A 348 -69.51 -0.86 0.67
C GLY A 348 -70.42 -2.11 0.77
N PRO A 349 -70.26 -3.00 1.77
CA PRO A 349 -69.33 -2.92 2.89
C PRO A 349 -68.47 -4.19 3.13
N GLY A 350 -67.31 -3.98 3.76
CA GLY A 350 -66.54 -5.02 4.44
C GLY A 350 -67.22 -5.44 5.75
N GLY A 351 -67.06 -6.72 6.09
CA GLY A 351 -67.67 -7.36 7.24
C GLY A 351 -66.99 -7.13 8.58
N THR A 352 -67.67 -7.63 9.60
CA THR A 352 -67.27 -7.96 10.99
C THR A 352 -68.53 -8.57 11.62
N ARG A 353 -68.60 -9.61 12.48
CA ARG A 353 -67.68 -10.55 13.13
C ARG A 353 -68.60 -11.65 13.81
N PRO A 354 -68.17 -12.48 14.79
CA PRO A 354 -68.11 -13.96 14.72
C PRO A 354 -69.16 -14.74 15.56
N ALA A 355 -69.30 -16.05 15.34
CA ALA A 355 -69.79 -17.00 16.35
C ALA A 355 -69.51 -18.47 15.95
N GLY A 356 -69.14 -19.33 16.91
CA GLY A 356 -69.37 -20.77 16.83
C GLY A 356 -68.14 -21.66 17.00
N SER A 357 -67.89 -22.10 18.24
CA SER A 357 -66.93 -23.15 18.61
C SER A 357 -67.67 -24.47 18.83
N THR A 358 -66.97 -25.57 18.50
CA THR A 358 -67.08 -26.97 18.97
C THR A 358 -68.35 -27.78 18.66
N ALA A 359 -68.20 -28.84 17.86
CA ALA A 359 -68.16 -30.25 18.29
C ALA A 359 -68.44 -31.18 17.09
N ASP A 360 -67.54 -32.13 16.83
CA ASP A 360 -67.74 -33.59 16.89
C ASP A 360 -66.84 -34.35 15.90
N ALA A 361 -66.12 -35.34 16.45
CA ALA A 361 -65.54 -36.48 15.75
C ALA A 361 -66.63 -37.60 15.68
N PRO A 362 -66.48 -38.80 15.05
CA PRO A 362 -65.26 -39.61 14.99
C PRO A 362 -65.07 -40.44 13.70
N GLY A 363 -63.94 -41.16 13.60
CA GLY A 363 -63.80 -42.29 12.67
C GLY A 363 -62.37 -42.67 12.28
N ALA A 364 -61.67 -43.43 13.13
CA ALA A 364 -60.61 -44.36 12.73
C ALA A 364 -61.28 -45.69 12.24
N PRO A 365 -60.59 -46.75 11.72
CA PRO A 365 -59.16 -47.05 11.85
C PRO A 365 -58.47 -47.80 10.66
N GLY A 366 -57.16 -48.02 10.82
CA GLY A 366 -56.40 -49.16 10.27
C GLY A 366 -55.89 -49.00 8.83
N ALA A 367 -54.78 -49.61 8.40
CA ALA A 367 -53.80 -50.46 9.04
C ALA A 367 -52.57 -50.53 8.11
N GLU A 368 -51.42 -50.76 8.74
CA GLU A 368 -50.33 -51.68 8.32
C GLU A 368 -49.60 -51.62 6.97
N GLN A 369 -48.30 -51.92 7.12
CA GLN A 369 -47.35 -52.58 6.19
C GLN A 369 -46.86 -51.71 5.03
N SER A 370 -45.65 -51.86 4.49
CA SER A 370 -44.42 -52.64 4.72
C SER A 370 -43.62 -52.35 3.43
N GLY A 371 -42.28 -52.25 3.46
CA GLY A 371 -41.55 -52.33 2.19
C GLY A 371 -40.20 -51.64 2.12
N SER A 372 -39.18 -52.39 2.52
CA SER A 372 -37.79 -52.28 2.08
C SER A 372 -37.61 -52.30 0.55
N ARG A 373 -36.63 -51.54 0.01
CA ARG A 373 -35.73 -51.87 -1.14
C ARG A 373 -34.74 -50.69 -1.30
N THR A 374 -33.46 -50.81 -0.93
CA THR A 374 -32.28 -51.36 -1.66
C THR A 374 -32.01 -50.78 -3.05
N GLN A 375 -30.70 -50.56 -3.29
CA GLN A 375 -29.97 -50.26 -4.54
C GLN A 375 -29.83 -48.75 -4.83
N SER A 376 -28.66 -48.19 -5.10
CA SER A 376 -27.25 -48.62 -5.12
C SER A 376 -26.39 -47.37 -5.05
#